data_AF-A0AAD7VHB1-F1
#
_entry.id   AF-A0AAD7VHB1-F1
#
_cell.length_a   1.000
_cell.length_b   1.000
_cell.length_c   1.000
_cell.angle_alpha   90.00
_cell.angle_beta   90.00
_cell.angle_gamma   90.00
#
_symmetry.space_group_name_H-M   'P 1'
#
loop_
_entity.id
_entity.type
_entity.pdbx_description
1 polymer ?
#
loop_
_entity_poly.entity_id
_entity_poly.type
_entity_poly.pdbx_seq_one_letter_code
_entity_poly.pdbx_strand_id
1 'polypeptide(L)'
;DLCYQYKFHTASLGADHLIHTPTYRLKTMKKTTSPLLVLSCFLILFPFITKPFLAVVKPVLDTDGEPLQWFTNYYVSPHIWGPTGGGLRLGTHRNKSCPLYVTQENSKDERGFPVKFSPVSSKLPFVTTSTNVNIQTIAQTDCVDSRVWRLIKEYTGVWFLGNDGIASPGIDGIVSMFKIERAEKIVAYNLVFCPGLVPTICNTLGLYSDHEEEGKRYLALSDKIQPFTVVFQKASSTSSNHIQSVA
;
A
#
# COMPACT_ATOMS: atom_id res chain seq x y z
N ASP A 1 23.11 -30.98 27.81
CA ASP A 1 22.02 -31.63 27.08
C ASP A 1 21.09 -32.41 27.98
N LEU A 2 19.84 -31.97 28.04
CA LEU A 2 18.62 -32.80 28.06
C LEU A 2 17.43 -31.84 28.06
N CYS A 3 17.07 -31.38 26.84
CA CYS A 3 15.78 -30.78 26.54
C CYS A 3 14.67 -31.78 26.87
N TYR A 4 13.68 -31.36 27.65
CA TYR A 4 12.45 -32.11 27.83
C TYR A 4 11.66 -32.13 26.52
N GLN A 5 11.57 -33.32 25.91
CA GLN A 5 10.65 -33.64 24.83
C GLN A 5 9.28 -33.94 25.44
N TYR A 6 8.26 -33.15 25.11
CA TYR A 6 6.87 -33.46 25.43
C TYR A 6 6.28 -34.30 24.30
N LYS A 7 5.84 -35.52 24.63
CA LYS A 7 5.17 -36.43 23.70
C LYS A 7 3.67 -36.38 23.97
N PHE A 8 2.90 -35.79 23.05
CA PHE A 8 1.44 -35.79 23.09
C PHE A 8 0.93 -36.99 22.29
N HIS A 9 0.07 -37.82 22.90
CA HIS A 9 -0.69 -38.85 22.18
C HIS A 9 -2.13 -38.36 22.00
N THR A 10 -2.56 -38.26 20.74
CA THR A 10 -3.95 -38.04 20.31
C THR A 10 -4.77 -39.31 20.54
N ALA A 11 -5.92 -39.20 21.20
CA ALA A 11 -6.91 -40.28 21.27
C ALA A 11 -8.10 -39.95 20.35
N SER A 12 -8.34 -40.82 19.37
CA SER A 12 -9.56 -40.88 18.56
C SER A 12 -10.63 -41.66 19.32
N LEU A 13 -11.89 -41.20 19.26
CA LEU A 13 -13.03 -41.91 19.85
C LEU A 13 -13.33 -43.23 19.10
N GLY A 14 -13.69 -44.26 19.85
CA GLY A 14 -14.28 -45.51 19.36
C GLY A 14 -14.68 -46.42 20.53
N ALA A 15 -16.01 -46.61 20.65
CA ALA A 15 -16.84 -47.59 21.37
C ALA A 15 -16.28 -48.49 22.50
N ASP A 16 -17.19 -48.73 23.47
CA ASP A 16 -17.27 -49.85 24.42
C ASP A 16 -16.63 -49.72 25.82
N HIS A 17 -17.53 -49.45 26.77
CA HIS A 17 -17.72 -50.05 28.09
C HIS A 17 -16.51 -50.43 28.98
N LEU A 18 -16.59 -49.89 30.21
CA LEU A 18 -16.09 -50.38 31.50
C LEU A 18 -14.84 -49.68 32.09
N ILE A 19 -15.07 -49.19 33.30
CA ILE A 19 -14.22 -48.35 34.13
C ILE A 19 -13.12 -49.20 34.76
N HIS A 20 -11.86 -48.79 34.58
CA HIS A 20 -10.76 -49.20 35.44
C HIS A 20 -9.86 -48.01 35.73
N THR A 21 -9.83 -47.57 37.00
CA THR A 21 -8.94 -46.52 37.49
C THR A 21 -7.59 -47.13 37.91
N PRO A 22 -6.45 -46.75 37.29
CA PRO A 22 -5.13 -47.12 37.82
C PRO A 22 -4.72 -46.20 38.97
N THR A 23 -4.38 -46.80 40.11
CA THR A 23 -3.81 -46.13 41.28
C THR A 23 -2.30 -45.91 41.07
N TYR A 24 -1.82 -44.66 41.14
CA TYR A 24 -0.40 -44.33 41.02
C TYR A 24 0.21 -44.00 42.39
N ARG A 25 1.29 -44.71 42.75
CA ARG A 25 2.05 -44.52 44.00
C ARG A 25 3.11 -43.43 43.77
N LEU A 26 2.99 -42.28 44.43
CA LEU A 26 4.04 -41.25 44.41
C LEU A 26 5.25 -41.68 45.27
N LYS A 27 6.41 -41.86 44.64
CA LYS A 27 7.71 -41.87 45.34
C LYS A 27 8.19 -40.43 45.48
N THR A 28 8.35 -39.94 46.70
CA THR A 28 8.99 -38.66 46.97
C THR A 28 10.51 -38.79 46.83
N MET A 29 11.10 -38.09 45.85
CA MET A 29 12.56 -37.94 45.75
C MET A 29 12.98 -36.69 46.53
N LYS A 30 13.88 -36.85 47.50
CA LYS A 30 14.51 -35.73 48.22
C LYS A 30 15.43 -34.98 47.25
N LYS A 31 15.10 -33.73 46.95
CA LYS A 31 15.85 -32.86 46.03
C LYS A 31 16.94 -32.13 46.82
N THR A 32 18.17 -32.63 46.76
CA THR A 32 19.34 -31.95 47.35
C THR A 32 19.83 -30.89 46.35
N THR A 33 19.39 -29.66 46.49
CA THR A 33 19.83 -28.53 45.65
C THR A 33 21.09 -27.90 46.22
N SER A 34 22.20 -28.02 45.49
CA SER A 34 23.46 -27.32 45.80
C SER A 34 23.33 -25.83 45.48
N PRO A 35 23.62 -24.91 46.43
CA PRO A 35 23.38 -23.47 46.26
C PRO A 35 24.32 -22.81 45.23
N LEU A 36 25.47 -23.42 44.90
CA LEU A 36 26.41 -22.85 43.92
C LEU A 36 25.89 -22.91 42.47
N LEU A 37 25.04 -23.89 42.13
CA LEU A 37 24.56 -24.10 40.77
C LEU A 37 23.42 -23.15 40.39
N VAL A 38 22.72 -22.60 41.38
CA VAL A 38 21.62 -21.64 41.18
C VAL A 38 22.16 -20.26 40.80
N LEU A 39 23.31 -19.87 41.36
CA LEU A 39 23.93 -18.56 41.12
C LEU A 39 24.44 -18.40 39.67
N SER A 40 24.83 -19.51 39.02
CA SER A 40 25.29 -19.50 37.63
C SER A 40 24.17 -19.29 36.60
N CYS A 41 22.91 -19.62 36.93
CA CYS A 41 21.77 -19.40 36.02
C CYS A 41 21.26 -17.96 36.03
N PHE A 42 21.50 -17.20 37.11
CA PHE A 42 21.03 -15.82 37.22
C PHE A 42 21.80 -14.82 36.34
N LEU A 43 23.04 -15.15 35.93
CA LEU A 43 23.86 -14.28 35.07
C LEU A 43 23.56 -14.42 33.56
N ILE A 44 22.68 -15.35 33.16
CA ILE A 44 22.26 -15.53 31.76
C ILE A 44 20.91 -14.86 31.47
N LEU A 45 20.29 -14.24 32.48
CA LEU A 45 19.19 -13.28 32.29
C LEU A 45 19.75 -11.92 31.87
N PHE A 46 20.56 -11.90 30.82
CA PHE A 46 20.82 -10.67 30.08
C PHE A 46 19.47 -10.18 29.57
N PRO A 47 19.02 -8.96 29.92
CA PRO A 47 17.83 -8.44 29.29
C PRO A 47 18.18 -8.30 27.81
N PHE A 48 17.50 -9.06 26.95
CA PHE A 48 17.34 -8.65 25.57
C PHE A 48 16.58 -7.33 25.64
N ILE A 49 17.33 -6.23 25.77
CA ILE A 49 16.83 -4.89 25.52
C ILE A 49 16.59 -4.89 24.01
N THR A 50 15.43 -5.40 23.60
CA THR A 50 14.90 -5.13 22.29
C THR A 50 14.74 -3.62 22.26
N LYS A 51 15.66 -2.95 21.55
CA LYS A 51 15.49 -1.52 21.26
C LYS A 51 14.08 -1.40 20.67
N PRO A 52 13.20 -0.56 21.22
CA PRO A 52 11.93 -0.30 20.56
C PRO A 52 12.28 0.15 19.14
N PHE A 53 11.76 -0.57 18.16
CA PHE A 53 11.88 -0.14 16.76
C PHE A 53 11.05 1.12 16.63
N LEU A 54 11.68 2.28 16.86
CA LEU A 54 11.09 3.55 16.49
C LEU A 54 11.00 3.51 14.97
N ALA A 55 9.77 3.32 14.46
CA ALA A 55 9.51 3.42 13.04
C ALA A 55 9.93 4.83 12.59
N VAL A 56 11.06 4.90 11.88
CA VAL A 56 11.54 6.16 11.32
C VAL A 56 10.50 6.64 10.31
N VAL A 57 9.92 7.80 10.59
CA VAL A 57 9.02 8.49 9.65
C VAL A 57 9.82 8.85 8.41
N LYS A 58 9.39 8.37 7.25
CA LYS A 58 10.07 8.60 5.97
C LYS A 58 9.16 9.43 5.05
N PRO A 59 9.46 10.71 4.81
CA PRO A 59 8.67 11.51 3.87
C PRO A 59 8.83 11.01 2.44
N VAL A 60 7.77 11.15 1.65
CA VAL A 60 7.83 11.08 0.19
C VAL A 60 8.29 12.45 -0.30
N LEU A 61 9.29 12.49 -1.19
CA LEU A 61 9.91 13.72 -1.68
C LEU A 61 9.48 13.98 -3.12
N ASP A 62 9.34 15.24 -3.48
CA ASP A 62 9.17 15.68 -4.85
C ASP A 62 10.53 15.74 -5.57
N THR A 63 10.50 16.14 -6.84
CA THR A 63 11.70 16.28 -7.68
C THR A 63 12.67 17.35 -7.19
N ASP A 64 12.22 18.28 -6.34
CA ASP A 64 13.05 19.33 -5.75
C ASP A 64 13.67 18.86 -4.41
N GLY A 65 13.31 17.66 -3.95
CA GLY A 65 13.78 17.09 -2.68
C GLY A 65 12.94 17.49 -1.47
N GLU A 66 11.82 18.17 -1.68
CA GLU A 66 10.95 18.65 -0.61
C GLU A 66 9.84 17.62 -0.29
N PRO A 67 9.41 17.50 0.98
CA PRO A 67 8.32 16.61 1.34
C PRO A 67 7.01 16.95 0.62
N LEU A 68 6.33 15.92 0.09
CA LEU A 68 5.00 16.06 -0.51
C LEU A 68 4.00 16.56 0.53
N GLN A 69 3.56 17.81 0.39
CA GLN A 69 2.57 18.41 1.29
C GLN A 69 1.17 17.89 0.96
N TRP A 70 0.34 17.71 1.98
CA TRP A 70 -1.06 17.37 1.76
C TRP A 70 -1.78 18.46 0.98
N PHE A 71 -2.79 18.04 0.19
CA PHE A 71 -3.65 18.95 -0.58
C PHE A 71 -2.94 19.90 -1.54
N THR A 72 -1.65 19.70 -1.77
CA THR A 72 -0.83 20.40 -2.76
C THR A 72 -0.87 19.61 -4.07
N ASN A 73 -0.85 20.33 -5.19
CA ASN A 73 -0.95 19.75 -6.51
C ASN A 73 0.41 19.22 -6.97
N TYR A 74 0.47 17.96 -7.41
CA TYR A 74 1.67 17.34 -7.96
C TYR A 74 1.35 16.63 -9.27
N TYR A 75 2.17 16.80 -10.30
CA TYR A 75 2.17 15.90 -11.45
C TYR A 75 2.82 14.58 -11.06
N VAL A 76 2.26 13.47 -11.56
CA VAL A 76 2.83 12.13 -11.41
C VAL A 76 3.41 11.74 -12.76
N SER A 77 4.74 11.65 -12.82
CA SER A 77 5.47 11.42 -14.07
C SER A 77 6.34 10.17 -13.97
N PRO A 78 6.61 9.47 -15.09
CA PRO A 78 7.53 8.35 -15.10
C PRO A 78 8.91 8.79 -14.61
N HIS A 79 9.55 7.97 -13.79
CA HIS A 79 10.93 8.22 -13.35
C HIS A 79 11.91 8.24 -14.53
N ILE A 80 11.72 7.32 -15.48
CA ILE A 80 12.52 7.27 -16.71
C ILE A 80 11.87 8.22 -17.71
N TRP A 81 12.50 9.37 -17.93
CA TRP A 81 12.10 10.31 -18.97
C TRP A 81 12.54 9.80 -20.35
N GLY A 82 11.63 9.76 -21.32
CA GLY A 82 11.94 9.31 -22.67
C GLY A 82 10.72 8.84 -23.45
N PRO A 83 10.84 7.88 -24.38
CA PRO A 83 9.73 7.39 -25.21
C PRO A 83 8.70 6.55 -24.44
N THR A 84 8.85 6.46 -23.12
CA THR A 84 7.99 5.69 -22.20
C THR A 84 6.65 6.36 -21.90
N GLY A 85 6.40 7.57 -22.42
CA GLY A 85 5.16 8.34 -22.23
C GLY A 85 5.31 9.50 -21.24
N GLY A 86 4.20 10.20 -21.00
CA GLY A 86 4.13 11.36 -20.12
C GLY A 86 3.54 11.06 -18.75
N GLY A 87 2.97 12.09 -18.14
CA GLY A 87 2.33 11.99 -16.83
C GLY A 87 0.97 11.29 -16.86
N LEU A 88 0.27 11.30 -15.71
CA LEU A 88 -1.04 10.66 -15.58
C LEU A 88 -2.18 11.64 -15.86
N ARG A 89 -3.20 11.16 -16.57
CA ARG A 89 -4.43 11.91 -16.88
C ARG A 89 -5.69 11.06 -16.63
N LEU A 90 -6.85 11.68 -16.82
CA LEU A 90 -8.12 10.96 -16.91
C LEU A 90 -8.45 10.66 -18.37
N GLY A 91 -8.96 9.46 -18.63
CA GLY A 91 -9.36 9.00 -19.96
C GLY A 91 -10.56 8.06 -19.91
N THR A 92 -11.29 7.98 -21.00
CA THR A 92 -12.34 6.98 -21.17
C THR A 92 -11.73 5.61 -21.45
N HIS A 93 -12.47 4.57 -21.07
CA HIS A 93 -12.16 3.18 -21.39
C HIS A 93 -13.28 2.62 -22.27
N ARG A 94 -12.89 2.20 -23.48
CA ARG A 94 -13.75 1.71 -24.56
C ARG A 94 -14.90 2.70 -24.82
N ASN A 95 -16.13 2.18 -24.88
CA ASN A 95 -17.34 2.96 -25.11
C ASN A 95 -17.99 3.48 -23.82
N LYS A 96 -17.29 3.41 -22.67
CA LYS A 96 -17.80 3.93 -21.40
C LYS A 96 -17.40 5.39 -21.24
N SER A 97 -18.39 6.27 -21.12
CA SER A 97 -18.18 7.68 -20.82
C SER A 97 -17.76 7.91 -19.37
N CYS A 98 -18.31 7.11 -18.44
CA CYS A 98 -18.09 7.22 -17.01
C CYS A 98 -18.05 5.85 -16.30
N PRO A 99 -17.28 5.71 -15.20
CA PRO A 99 -16.30 6.67 -14.67
C PRO A 99 -15.11 6.88 -15.64
N LEU A 100 -14.28 7.88 -15.36
CA LEU A 100 -13.00 8.07 -16.07
C LEU A 100 -11.89 7.26 -15.39
N TYR A 101 -10.97 6.77 -16.20
CA TYR A 101 -9.85 5.93 -15.80
C TYR A 101 -8.56 6.73 -15.73
N VAL A 102 -7.68 6.33 -14.83
CA VAL A 102 -6.34 6.90 -14.72
C VAL A 102 -5.48 6.27 -15.83
N THR A 103 -5.07 7.11 -16.77
CA THR A 103 -4.30 6.71 -17.95
C THR A 103 -2.98 7.48 -18.02
N GLN A 104 -2.02 6.96 -18.78
CA GLN A 104 -0.78 7.65 -19.08
C GLN A 104 -0.93 8.49 -20.34
N GLU A 105 -0.35 9.69 -20.34
CA GLU A 105 -0.11 10.46 -21.56
C GLU A 105 0.87 9.74 -22.49
N ASN A 106 0.66 9.92 -23.80
CA ASN A 106 1.50 9.29 -24.82
C ASN A 106 2.79 10.07 -25.06
N SER A 107 2.74 11.40 -24.97
CA SER A 107 3.92 12.24 -25.13
C SER A 107 4.61 12.51 -23.81
N LYS A 108 5.94 12.42 -23.79
CA LYS A 108 6.77 12.80 -22.63
C LYS A 108 6.66 14.27 -22.23
N ASP A 109 6.18 15.11 -23.16
CA ASP A 109 6.04 16.56 -22.95
C ASP A 109 4.71 16.91 -22.28
N GLU A 110 3.78 15.96 -22.21
CA GLU A 110 2.48 16.10 -21.56
C GLU A 110 2.57 15.64 -20.10
N ARG A 111 2.37 16.59 -19.17
CA ARG A 111 2.42 16.32 -17.73
C ARG A 111 1.16 15.63 -17.19
N GLY A 112 0.09 15.58 -17.98
CA GLY A 112 -1.23 15.13 -17.54
C GLY A 112 -1.88 16.08 -16.53
N PHE A 113 -2.76 15.55 -15.69
CA PHE A 113 -3.45 16.31 -14.65
C PHE A 113 -2.72 16.17 -13.30
N PRO A 114 -2.61 17.25 -12.51
CA PRO A 114 -2.04 17.14 -11.18
C PRO A 114 -2.98 16.37 -10.26
N VAL A 115 -2.40 15.76 -9.22
CA VAL A 115 -3.11 15.07 -8.15
C VAL A 115 -2.87 15.75 -6.80
N LYS A 116 -3.80 15.54 -5.87
CA LYS A 116 -3.63 15.83 -4.45
C LYS A 116 -3.58 14.53 -3.65
N PHE A 117 -2.80 14.57 -2.59
CA PHE A 117 -2.70 13.48 -1.62
C PHE A 117 -3.38 13.88 -0.33
N SER A 118 -4.24 12.99 0.17
CA SER A 118 -4.94 13.13 1.45
C SER A 118 -4.59 11.94 2.34
N PRO A 119 -3.99 12.15 3.51
CA PRO A 119 -3.69 11.07 4.45
C PRO A 119 -5.00 10.41 4.91
N VAL A 120 -4.99 9.09 5.09
CA VAL A 120 -6.15 8.40 5.68
C VAL A 120 -6.15 8.54 7.21
N SER A 121 -4.97 8.50 7.84
CA SER A 121 -4.85 8.50 9.31
C SER A 121 -3.64 9.26 9.87
N SER A 122 -2.71 9.71 9.01
CA SER A 122 -1.53 10.46 9.45
C SER A 122 -1.92 11.85 9.94
N LYS A 123 -1.15 12.40 10.90
CA LYS A 123 -1.28 13.77 11.44
C LYS A 123 -0.14 14.71 11.02
N LEU A 124 0.83 14.20 10.26
CA LEU A 124 2.02 14.94 9.82
C LEU A 124 1.71 15.77 8.58
N PRO A 125 2.13 17.03 8.41
CA PRO A 125 1.69 17.87 7.28
C PRO A 125 2.08 17.38 5.86
N PHE A 126 2.85 16.29 5.76
CA PHE A 126 3.35 15.71 4.53
C PHE A 126 3.03 14.22 4.40
N VAL A 127 3.10 13.71 3.17
CA VAL A 127 2.90 12.30 2.84
C VAL A 127 4.14 11.50 3.23
N THR A 128 3.91 10.35 3.87
CA THR A 128 4.95 9.42 4.30
C THR A 128 4.87 8.12 3.52
N THR A 129 5.99 7.41 3.39
CA THR A 129 5.98 6.08 2.80
C THR A 129 5.18 5.11 3.66
N SER A 130 4.58 4.09 3.03
CA SER A 130 3.89 2.98 3.70
C SER A 130 2.65 3.34 4.54
N THR A 131 2.16 4.58 4.45
CA THR A 131 0.89 5.02 5.06
C THR A 131 -0.23 5.10 4.03
N ASN A 132 -1.44 4.71 4.41
CA ASN A 132 -2.61 4.81 3.54
C ASN A 132 -2.91 6.28 3.18
N VAL A 133 -3.09 6.52 1.90
CA VAL A 133 -3.35 7.82 1.29
C VAL A 133 -4.44 7.67 0.22
N ASN A 134 -5.38 8.61 0.19
CA ASN A 134 -6.27 8.80 -0.95
C ASN A 134 -5.59 9.73 -1.96
N ILE A 135 -5.73 9.42 -3.24
CA ILE A 135 -5.18 10.21 -4.34
C ILE A 135 -6.36 10.78 -5.12
N GLN A 136 -6.35 12.08 -5.42
CA GLN A 136 -7.43 12.74 -6.14
C GLN A 136 -6.88 13.49 -7.35
N THR A 137 -7.41 13.25 -8.54
CA THR A 137 -7.06 14.05 -9.73
C THR A 137 -7.73 15.43 -9.67
N ILE A 138 -6.96 16.46 -10.01
CA ILE A 138 -7.44 17.83 -10.17
C ILE A 138 -7.69 18.08 -11.65
N ALA A 139 -8.91 17.75 -12.07
CA ALA A 139 -9.44 18.00 -13.40
C ALA A 139 -10.88 18.50 -13.30
N GLN A 140 -11.31 19.27 -14.29
CA GLN A 140 -12.72 19.61 -14.50
C GLN A 140 -13.36 18.52 -15.35
N THR A 141 -14.43 17.91 -14.84
CA THR A 141 -15.18 16.87 -15.53
C THR A 141 -16.57 16.77 -14.93
N ASP A 142 -17.57 16.59 -15.77
CA ASP A 142 -18.97 16.42 -15.35
C ASP A 142 -19.36 14.93 -15.24
N CYS A 143 -18.37 14.04 -15.29
CA CYS A 143 -18.59 12.61 -15.36
C CYS A 143 -19.04 12.00 -14.02
N VAL A 144 -18.36 12.38 -12.93
CA VAL A 144 -18.65 11.96 -11.55
C VAL A 144 -18.23 13.07 -10.61
N ASP A 145 -18.91 13.18 -9.47
CA ASP A 145 -18.63 14.23 -8.47
C ASP A 145 -17.24 14.04 -7.82
N SER A 146 -16.92 12.78 -7.48
CA SER A 146 -15.68 12.42 -6.82
C SER A 146 -14.56 12.12 -7.82
N ARG A 147 -13.44 12.82 -7.66
CA ARG A 147 -12.20 12.59 -8.42
C ARG A 147 -11.16 11.75 -7.66
N VAL A 148 -11.56 11.17 -6.53
CA VAL A 148 -10.73 10.27 -5.74
C VAL A 148 -10.53 8.98 -6.52
N TRP A 149 -9.30 8.49 -6.55
CA TRP A 149 -8.95 7.26 -7.23
C TRP A 149 -9.51 6.05 -6.47
N ARG A 150 -10.00 5.07 -7.21
CA ARG A 150 -10.37 3.75 -6.69
C ARG A 150 -10.03 2.65 -7.68
N LEU A 151 -9.94 1.43 -7.19
CA LEU A 151 -9.92 0.25 -8.05
C LEU A 151 -11.30 -0.01 -8.65
N ILE A 152 -11.30 -0.31 -9.95
CA ILE A 152 -12.45 -0.70 -10.76
C ILE A 152 -12.13 -2.05 -11.37
N LYS A 153 -12.94 -3.04 -11.02
CA LYS A 153 -12.80 -4.40 -11.55
C LYS A 153 -13.56 -4.50 -12.87
N GLU A 154 -12.83 -4.44 -13.98
CA GLU A 154 -13.38 -4.61 -15.33
C GLU A 154 -13.24 -6.05 -15.83
N TYR A 155 -12.07 -6.65 -15.65
CA TYR A 155 -11.76 -8.01 -16.13
C TYR A 155 -11.36 -8.96 -15.01
N THR A 156 -11.31 -10.25 -15.35
CA THR A 156 -10.60 -11.23 -14.54
C THR A 156 -9.10 -10.95 -14.61
N GLY A 157 -8.50 -10.59 -13.46
CA GLY A 157 -7.05 -10.46 -13.31
C GLY A 157 -6.44 -9.08 -13.58
N VAL A 158 -7.22 -8.08 -14.04
CA VAL A 158 -6.76 -6.69 -14.21
C VAL A 158 -7.79 -5.74 -13.61
N TRP A 159 -7.38 -4.95 -12.62
CA TRP A 159 -8.24 -3.96 -11.97
C TRP A 159 -7.67 -2.58 -12.26
N PHE A 160 -8.41 -1.76 -13.00
CA PHE A 160 -7.96 -0.42 -13.36
C PHE A 160 -8.15 0.55 -12.20
N LEU A 161 -7.42 1.65 -12.24
CA LEU A 161 -7.73 2.81 -11.44
C LEU A 161 -8.64 3.74 -12.22
N GLY A 162 -9.66 4.28 -11.54
CA GLY A 162 -10.51 5.33 -12.05
C GLY A 162 -10.97 6.26 -10.95
N ASN A 163 -11.73 7.29 -11.32
CA ASN A 163 -12.35 8.21 -10.38
C ASN A 163 -13.60 7.58 -9.72
N ASP A 164 -14.37 8.40 -9.00
CA ASP A 164 -15.54 7.98 -8.22
C ASP A 164 -15.23 7.22 -6.92
N GLY A 165 -14.02 7.40 -6.37
CA GLY A 165 -13.62 6.85 -5.08
C GLY A 165 -14.21 7.56 -3.87
N ILE A 166 -14.12 6.91 -2.71
CA ILE A 166 -14.51 7.47 -1.40
C ILE A 166 -13.25 7.67 -0.55
N ALA A 167 -13.00 8.91 -0.14
CA ALA A 167 -11.93 9.23 0.81
C ALA A 167 -12.43 9.00 2.25
N SER A 168 -12.28 7.77 2.75
CA SER A 168 -12.69 7.36 4.09
C SER A 168 -11.67 6.39 4.69
N PRO A 169 -11.42 6.43 6.01
CA PRO A 169 -10.63 5.41 6.71
C PRO A 169 -11.36 4.08 6.91
N GLY A 170 -12.65 3.99 6.58
CA GLY A 170 -13.48 2.80 6.74
C GLY A 170 -13.42 1.81 5.58
N ILE A 171 -14.21 0.74 5.70
CA ILE A 171 -14.34 -0.32 4.68
C ILE A 171 -14.89 0.21 3.35
N ASP A 172 -15.71 1.27 3.40
CA ASP A 172 -16.25 2.00 2.26
C ASP A 172 -15.15 2.65 1.40
N GLY A 173 -14.06 3.10 2.03
CA GLY A 173 -12.90 3.69 1.35
C GLY A 173 -11.83 2.68 0.92
N ILE A 174 -11.97 1.39 1.22
CA ILE A 174 -10.86 0.44 1.17
C ILE A 174 -10.21 0.30 -0.22
N VAL A 175 -11.01 0.35 -1.28
CA VAL A 175 -10.55 0.28 -2.68
C VAL A 175 -9.95 1.60 -3.19
N SER A 176 -9.98 2.64 -2.36
CA SER A 176 -9.46 3.99 -2.63
C SER A 176 -8.23 4.32 -1.77
N MET A 177 -7.72 3.35 -1.01
CA MET A 177 -6.54 3.49 -0.14
C MET A 177 -5.30 2.95 -0.83
N PHE A 178 -4.36 3.84 -1.12
CA PHE A 178 -3.07 3.50 -1.72
C PHE A 178 -1.94 3.80 -0.75
N LYS A 179 -0.76 3.30 -1.07
CA LYS A 179 0.50 3.64 -0.40
C LYS A 179 1.50 4.10 -1.45
N ILE A 180 2.45 4.90 -0.99
CA ILE A 180 3.62 5.27 -1.78
C ILE A 180 4.82 4.58 -1.14
N GLU A 181 5.53 3.79 -1.92
CA GLU A 181 6.72 3.07 -1.48
C GLU A 181 7.94 3.56 -2.24
N ARG A 182 9.10 3.57 -1.59
CA ARG A 182 10.35 3.92 -2.29
C ARG A 182 10.72 2.82 -3.26
N ALA A 183 11.07 3.17 -4.49
CA ALA A 183 11.63 2.23 -5.44
C ALA A 183 13.03 1.81 -5.00
N GLU A 184 13.38 0.54 -5.20
CA GLU A 184 14.68 0.03 -4.77
C GLU A 184 15.81 0.65 -5.59
N LYS A 185 16.89 1.07 -4.90
CA LYS A 185 18.16 1.52 -5.50
C LYS A 185 18.10 2.80 -6.36
N ILE A 186 16.95 3.47 -6.45
CA ILE A 186 16.78 4.73 -7.20
C ILE A 186 15.99 5.76 -6.38
N VAL A 187 16.08 7.05 -6.76
CA VAL A 187 15.31 8.14 -6.15
C VAL A 187 13.98 8.29 -6.89
N ALA A 188 13.10 7.32 -6.66
CA ALA A 188 11.76 7.26 -7.25
C ALA A 188 10.81 6.48 -6.35
N TYR A 189 9.54 6.42 -6.73
CA TYR A 189 8.49 5.81 -5.93
C TYR A 189 7.62 4.85 -6.76
N ASN A 190 7.02 3.89 -6.08
CA ASN A 190 5.98 3.02 -6.62
C ASN A 190 4.67 3.32 -5.90
N LEU A 191 3.59 3.40 -6.66
CA LEU A 191 2.24 3.41 -6.09
C LEU A 191 1.82 1.97 -5.80
N VAL A 192 1.25 1.72 -4.63
CA VAL A 192 0.94 0.38 -4.15
C VAL A 192 -0.50 0.35 -3.65
N PHE A 193 -1.22 -0.71 -3.96
CA PHE A 193 -2.50 -1.01 -3.31
C PHE A 193 -2.25 -2.04 -2.22
N CYS A 194 -2.34 -1.61 -0.96
CA CYS A 194 -2.11 -2.43 0.23
C CYS A 194 -2.85 -1.82 1.43
N PRO A 195 -4.20 -1.88 1.45
CA PRO A 195 -5.02 -1.14 2.42
C PRO A 195 -4.84 -1.60 3.88
N GLY A 196 -4.14 -2.70 4.15
CA GLY A 196 -3.79 -3.17 5.50
C GLY A 196 -4.93 -3.82 6.29
N LEU A 197 -6.19 -3.51 5.95
CA LEU A 197 -7.39 -4.17 6.50
C LEU A 197 -7.63 -5.57 5.89
N VAL A 198 -7.09 -5.82 4.69
CA VAL A 198 -7.10 -7.13 4.03
C VAL A 198 -5.64 -7.58 3.88
N PRO A 199 -5.16 -8.54 4.67
CA PRO A 199 -3.73 -8.87 4.74
C PRO A 199 -3.17 -9.53 3.47
N THR A 200 -4.01 -9.83 2.47
CA THR A 200 -3.65 -10.67 1.31
C THR A 200 -3.40 -9.91 0.01
N ILE A 201 -3.67 -8.61 -0.08
CA ILE A 201 -3.49 -7.83 -1.32
C ILE A 201 -2.52 -6.68 -1.06
N CYS A 202 -1.28 -6.83 -1.51
CA CYS A 202 -0.24 -5.80 -1.44
C CYS A 202 0.63 -5.83 -2.70
N ASN A 203 0.11 -5.28 -3.80
CA ASN A 203 0.80 -5.29 -5.09
C ASN A 203 1.07 -3.87 -5.59
N THR A 204 2.18 -3.74 -6.32
CA THR A 204 2.56 -2.49 -6.99
C THR A 204 1.66 -2.24 -8.20
N LEU A 205 1.26 -1.00 -8.39
CA LEU A 205 0.51 -0.56 -9.56
C LEU A 205 1.44 -0.42 -10.77
N GLY A 206 0.90 -0.70 -11.94
CA GLY A 206 1.63 -0.67 -13.19
C GLY A 206 0.82 -0.15 -14.35
N LEU A 207 1.44 -0.08 -15.52
CA LEU A 207 0.76 0.29 -16.77
C LEU A 207 0.29 -0.95 -17.52
N TYR A 208 -1.00 -0.99 -17.83
CA TYR A 208 -1.63 -2.02 -18.64
C TYR A 208 -2.02 -1.44 -20.01
N SER A 209 -1.62 -2.09 -21.09
CA SER A 209 -2.04 -1.72 -22.45
C SER A 209 -3.25 -2.57 -22.82
N ASP A 210 -4.42 -1.96 -23.01
CA ASP A 210 -5.60 -2.68 -23.47
C ASP A 210 -5.48 -2.91 -24.99
N HIS A 211 -5.41 -4.17 -25.42
CA HIS A 211 -5.28 -4.53 -26.83
C HIS A 211 -6.48 -4.08 -27.69
N GLU A 212 -7.63 -3.83 -27.06
CA GLU A 212 -8.81 -3.29 -27.75
C GLU A 212 -8.78 -1.75 -27.87
N GLU A 213 -7.82 -1.09 -27.21
CA GLU A 213 -7.65 0.36 -27.27
C GLU A 213 -6.20 0.74 -27.59
N GLU A 214 -5.93 0.78 -28.89
CA GLU A 214 -4.60 1.06 -29.41
C GLU A 214 -3.99 2.34 -28.82
N GLY A 215 -2.77 2.20 -28.30
CA GLY A 215 -2.01 3.33 -27.77
C GLY A 215 -2.48 3.88 -26.42
N LYS A 216 -3.47 3.27 -25.75
CA LYS A 216 -3.85 3.67 -24.38
C LYS A 216 -3.23 2.76 -23.33
N ARG A 217 -2.67 3.38 -22.29
CA ARG A 217 -2.11 2.70 -21.13
C ARG A 217 -2.82 3.13 -19.87
N TYR A 218 -3.31 2.18 -19.11
CA TYR A 218 -4.09 2.37 -17.91
C TYR A 218 -3.25 2.07 -16.68
N LEU A 219 -3.35 2.90 -15.65
CA LEU A 219 -2.81 2.54 -14.34
C LEU A 219 -3.68 1.43 -13.74
N ALA A 220 -3.08 0.31 -13.37
CA ALA A 220 -3.81 -0.88 -12.97
C ALA A 220 -3.08 -1.71 -11.91
N LEU A 221 -3.84 -2.61 -11.30
CA LEU A 221 -3.39 -3.68 -10.42
C LEU A 221 -3.54 -5.02 -11.15
N SER A 222 -2.46 -5.79 -11.26
CA SER A 222 -2.47 -7.15 -11.79
C SER A 222 -1.22 -7.91 -11.31
N ASP A 223 -1.27 -9.24 -11.33
CA ASP A 223 -0.13 -10.10 -10.93
C ASP A 223 1.01 -10.07 -11.97
N LYS A 224 0.72 -9.67 -13.21
CA LYS A 224 1.68 -9.62 -14.32
C LYS A 224 1.67 -8.26 -14.99
N ILE A 225 1.98 -7.21 -14.23
CA ILE A 225 2.07 -5.85 -14.74
C ILE A 225 3.46 -5.27 -14.49
N GLN A 226 3.95 -4.50 -15.46
CA GLN A 226 5.18 -3.75 -15.30
C GLN A 226 4.92 -2.59 -14.32
N PRO A 227 5.65 -2.49 -13.18
CA PRO A 227 5.51 -1.38 -12.26
C PRO A 227 5.68 -0.03 -12.95
N PHE A 228 4.79 0.91 -12.62
CA PHE A 228 4.91 2.29 -13.04
C PHE A 228 5.64 3.07 -11.95
N THR A 229 6.97 3.10 -12.06
CA THR A 229 7.82 3.84 -11.13
C THR A 229 7.79 5.32 -11.47
N VAL A 230 7.46 6.15 -10.47
CA VAL A 230 7.11 7.56 -10.64
C VAL A 230 8.00 8.49 -9.83
N VAL A 231 8.02 9.74 -10.28
CA VAL A 231 8.47 10.90 -9.51
C VAL A 231 7.32 11.90 -9.42
N PHE A 232 7.37 12.77 -8.42
CA PHE A 232 6.34 13.77 -8.17
C PHE A 232 6.92 15.15 -8.44
N GLN A 233 6.34 15.88 -9.38
CA GLN A 233 6.72 17.27 -9.65
C GLN A 233 5.65 18.20 -9.09
N LYS A 234 6.04 19.15 -8.23
CA LYS A 234 5.10 20.14 -7.68
C LYS A 234 4.50 20.98 -8.82
N ALA A 235 3.17 21.06 -8.88
CA ALA A 235 2.50 21.89 -9.86
C ALA A 235 2.50 23.35 -9.36
N SER A 236 2.99 24.27 -10.18
CA SER A 236 2.91 25.70 -9.89
C SER A 236 1.45 26.15 -9.83
N SER A 237 1.10 26.97 -8.85
CA SER A 237 -0.18 27.67 -8.80
C SER A 237 -0.21 28.73 -9.90
N THR A 238 -0.48 28.32 -11.13
CA THR A 238 -0.85 29.30 -12.16
C THR A 238 -2.23 29.78 -11.78
N SER A 239 -2.33 30.95 -11.16
CA SER A 239 -3.56 31.73 -11.11
C SER A 239 -4.05 31.85 -12.54
N SER A 240 -5.09 31.09 -12.88
CA SER A 240 -5.76 31.21 -14.16
C SER A 240 -6.43 32.59 -14.16
N ASN A 241 -5.70 33.60 -14.65
CA ASN A 241 -6.29 34.85 -15.06
C ASN A 241 -7.10 34.54 -16.32
N HIS A 242 -8.32 34.05 -16.10
CA HIS A 242 -9.33 34.03 -17.13
C HIS A 242 -9.68 35.50 -17.40
N ILE A 243 -8.94 36.12 -18.33
CA ILE A 243 -9.42 37.32 -18.99
C ILE A 243 -10.66 36.87 -19.77
N GLN A 244 -11.84 37.20 -19.25
CA GLN A 244 -13.06 37.22 -20.04
C GLN A 244 -12.85 38.31 -21.10
N SER A 245 -12.54 37.92 -22.34
CA SER A 245 -12.78 38.82 -23.47
C SER A 245 -14.26 38.71 -23.82
N VAL A 246 -15.03 39.67 -23.33
CA VAL A 246 -16.30 40.05 -23.92
C VAL A 246 -15.98 40.73 -25.26
N ALA A 247 -16.48 40.15 -26.35
CA ALA A 247 -16.79 40.84 -27.60
C ALA A 247 -17.94 40.08 -28.27
#